data_AF-W4S989-F1
#
_entry.id   AF-W4S989-F1
#
_cell.length_a   1.000
_cell.length_b   1.000
_cell.length_c   1.000
_cell.angle_alpha   90.00
_cell.angle_beta   90.00
_cell.angle_gamma   90.00
#
_symmetry.space_group_name_H-M   'P 1'
#
loop_
_entity.id
_entity.type
_entity.pdbx_description
1 polymer ?
#
loop_
_entity_poly.entity_id
_entity_poly.type
_entity_poly.pdbx_seq_one_letter_code
_entity_poly.pdbx_strand_id
1 'polypeptide(L)'
;MIISAFAPVGDVRTQLTPLLRSDEESELWLIGLGGGKQRLGGSVLAQVYADAAALPAFGGEVPDLDDAQRLRSFFELIRAARESGLLLAYHDRSDGGAFAALCEMAFASRQGLDITLDAWGDDAFRSLFNEELGAVVQIASEDRAAFADLVERHALTECAQRIARPTGAPRIRVSGQGRVLAEWRWEALFDAWWSVTHAMQKLRDNPETADEERAQARDFQAPGLRPKLVFDPSEDVAAPFVATGARPKVAILREQGVNGQIEMAYNFERAGFRAFDVHMSDLIEGRVDLAQFSGFAACGGFSYGDVLGAGRGWATSILERSALRDAFAAFFARSDTFALGVCNGCQMLSQLKDIIPGAEHWPRFLRNRSEQFEARTALLEVVESPSIFLRGMAGSRIPVAVAHGEGRAEFDTVVDQAAARVALRFIDGDGAVASQYPLNPNGSPDGITGLTSSDGRATILMPHPERTPRTANLSWHPADWGEDSPWLRMFRNARVWCG
;
A
#
# COMPACT_ATOMS: atom_id res chain seq x y z
N MET A 1 21.64 -20.30 6.46
CA MET A 1 20.40 -20.77 7.11
C MET A 1 19.37 -19.67 6.94
N ILE A 2 18.13 -19.98 6.54
CA ILE A 2 17.04 -19.00 6.49
C ILE A 2 15.99 -19.49 7.47
N ILE A 3 15.59 -18.62 8.40
CA ILE A 3 14.53 -18.89 9.38
C ILE A 3 13.32 -18.03 9.00
N SER A 4 12.14 -18.65 8.92
CA SER A 4 10.86 -17.96 8.73
C SER A 4 9.99 -18.22 9.95
N ALA A 5 9.54 -17.14 10.61
CA ALA A 5 8.68 -17.20 11.78
C ALA A 5 7.22 -16.93 11.40
N PHE A 6 6.30 -17.73 11.94
CA PHE A 6 4.86 -17.57 11.76
C PHE A 6 4.17 -17.55 13.12
N ALA A 7 3.29 -16.58 13.34
CA ALA A 7 2.54 -16.46 14.58
C ALA A 7 1.11 -15.96 14.30
N PRO A 8 0.10 -16.41 15.06
CA PRO A 8 -1.21 -15.80 15.03
C PRO A 8 -1.14 -14.36 15.56
N VAL A 9 -1.81 -13.43 14.87
CA VAL A 9 -1.92 -12.03 15.27
C VAL A 9 -3.34 -11.78 15.79
N GLY A 10 -3.44 -11.38 17.06
CA GLY A 10 -4.74 -11.13 17.71
C GLY A 10 -5.40 -9.83 17.23
N ASP A 11 -4.61 -8.79 16.99
CA ASP A 11 -5.06 -7.52 16.43
C ASP A 11 -3.99 -6.94 15.50
N VAL A 12 -4.33 -6.76 14.23
CA VAL A 12 -3.41 -6.22 13.21
C VAL A 12 -3.20 -4.70 13.32
N ARG A 13 -4.10 -4.01 14.03
CA ARG A 13 -4.10 -2.53 14.13
C ARG A 13 -3.00 -2.00 15.05
N THR A 14 -2.50 -2.84 15.95
CA THR A 14 -1.47 -2.46 16.92
C THR A 14 -0.05 -2.68 16.40
N GLN A 15 0.12 -2.94 15.09
CA GLN A 15 1.41 -3.20 14.50
C GLN A 15 2.24 -1.91 14.43
N LEU A 16 3.47 -1.95 14.92
CA LEU A 16 4.43 -0.87 14.83
C LEU A 16 5.22 -0.96 13.52
N THR A 17 5.71 0.18 13.05
CA THR A 17 6.53 0.30 11.84
C THR A 17 7.74 1.20 12.11
N PRO A 18 8.71 1.28 11.18
CA PRO A 18 9.81 2.25 11.26
C PRO A 18 9.37 3.72 11.09
N LEU A 19 8.09 4.00 10.81
CA LEU A 19 7.57 5.34 10.61
C LEU A 19 7.58 6.15 11.92
N LEU A 20 8.57 7.03 12.08
CA LEU A 20 8.67 7.91 13.23
C LEU A 20 7.50 8.90 13.31
N ARG A 21 7.02 9.12 14.53
CA ARG A 21 6.04 10.14 14.88
C ARG A 21 6.69 11.51 15.06
N SER A 22 5.96 12.56 14.70
CA SER A 22 6.45 13.95 14.66
C SER A 22 5.52 14.96 15.34
N ASP A 23 4.39 14.50 15.87
CA ASP A 23 3.36 15.31 16.52
C ASP A 23 3.64 15.60 18.00
N GLU A 24 4.68 15.00 18.57
CA GLU A 24 5.12 15.23 19.94
C GLU A 24 6.65 15.06 20.11
N GLU A 25 7.18 15.61 21.21
CA GLU A 25 8.58 15.47 21.59
C GLU A 25 8.89 14.02 21.97
N SER A 26 9.82 13.39 21.25
CA SER A 26 10.12 11.96 21.37
C SER A 26 11.61 11.68 21.32
N GLU A 27 11.99 10.48 21.75
CA GLU A 27 13.36 10.01 21.75
C GLU A 27 13.46 8.55 21.26
N LEU A 28 14.64 8.21 20.73
CA LEU A 28 14.95 6.90 20.19
C LEU A 28 15.88 6.14 21.15
N TRP A 29 15.49 4.91 21.45
CA TRP A 29 16.22 3.97 22.30
C TRP A 29 16.69 2.78 21.48
N LEU A 30 17.97 2.42 21.56
CA LEU A 30 18.43 1.10 21.14
C LEU A 30 18.31 0.14 22.32
N ILE A 31 17.76 -1.03 22.07
CA ILE A 31 17.88 -2.20 22.93
C ILE A 31 18.81 -3.21 22.22
N GLY A 32 20.09 -3.22 22.59
CA GLY A 32 21.13 -4.05 21.97
C GLY A 32 21.49 -5.27 22.82
N LEU A 33 21.15 -6.47 22.35
CA LEU A 33 21.28 -7.72 23.11
C LEU A 33 22.72 -8.23 23.23
N GLY A 34 23.65 -7.70 22.42
CA GLY A 34 25.08 -7.96 22.52
C GLY A 34 25.72 -7.45 23.83
N GLY A 35 24.99 -6.70 24.67
CA GLY A 35 25.45 -6.29 26.00
C GLY A 35 26.81 -5.58 26.00
N GLY A 36 27.02 -4.68 25.02
CA GLY A 36 28.25 -3.89 24.89
C GLY A 36 29.40 -4.55 24.09
N LYS A 37 29.27 -5.80 23.62
CA LYS A 37 30.35 -6.48 22.86
C LYS A 37 30.69 -5.83 21.52
N GLN A 38 29.68 -5.30 20.81
CA GLN A 38 29.83 -4.55 19.56
C GLN A 38 30.73 -5.27 18.52
N ARG A 39 30.42 -6.55 18.25
CA ARG A 39 31.18 -7.40 17.32
C ARG A 39 30.94 -6.99 15.87
N LEU A 40 32.02 -6.89 15.10
CA LEU A 40 31.99 -6.43 13.69
C LEU A 40 32.31 -7.54 12.68
N GLY A 41 32.72 -8.72 13.14
CA GLY A 41 33.06 -9.84 12.26
C GLY A 41 31.86 -10.24 11.43
N GLY A 42 32.07 -10.38 10.11
CA GLY A 42 31.03 -10.77 9.16
C GLY A 42 29.98 -9.69 8.87
N SER A 43 30.12 -8.47 9.39
CA SER A 43 29.17 -7.39 9.13
C SER A 43 29.26 -6.86 7.69
N VAL A 44 28.20 -6.19 7.22
CA VAL A 44 28.22 -5.50 5.92
C VAL A 44 29.34 -4.45 5.87
N LEU A 45 29.65 -3.77 6.99
CA LEU A 45 30.78 -2.84 7.04
C LEU A 45 32.11 -3.56 6.76
N ALA A 46 32.35 -4.72 7.38
CA ALA A 46 33.54 -5.52 7.12
C ALA A 46 33.57 -6.03 5.67
N GLN A 47 32.42 -6.41 5.11
CA GLN A 47 32.31 -6.87 3.74
C GLN A 47 32.70 -5.80 2.71
N VAL A 48 32.22 -4.55 2.86
CA VAL A 48 32.49 -3.47 1.90
C VAL A 48 33.86 -2.83 2.08
N TYR A 49 34.54 -3.10 3.20
CA TYR A 49 35.92 -2.68 3.49
C TYR A 49 36.90 -3.86 3.59
N ALA A 50 36.65 -4.96 2.85
CA ALA A 50 37.41 -6.21 2.95
C ALA A 50 38.95 -6.05 2.87
N ASP A 51 39.43 -5.07 2.12
CA ASP A 51 40.85 -4.79 1.91
C ASP A 51 41.49 -3.93 3.03
N ALA A 52 40.68 -3.40 3.96
CA ALA A 52 41.18 -2.64 5.10
C ALA A 52 41.74 -3.59 6.15
N ALA A 53 43.03 -3.48 6.46
CA ALA A 53 43.73 -4.33 7.42
C ALA A 53 43.09 -4.39 8.82
N ALA A 54 42.28 -3.39 9.18
CA ALA A 54 41.58 -3.31 10.47
C ALA A 54 40.20 -4.00 10.49
N LEU A 55 39.61 -4.32 9.33
CA LEU A 55 38.26 -4.90 9.20
C LEU A 55 38.23 -5.99 8.11
N PRO A 56 38.86 -7.16 8.35
CA PRO A 56 38.83 -8.25 7.40
C PRO A 56 37.38 -8.76 7.21
N ALA A 57 36.91 -8.84 5.96
CA ALA A 57 35.52 -9.20 5.63
C ALA A 57 34.99 -10.48 6.29
N PHE A 58 35.86 -11.46 6.53
CA PHE A 58 35.51 -12.75 7.12
C PHE A 58 36.38 -13.10 8.34
N GLY A 59 36.81 -12.09 9.11
CA GLY A 59 37.61 -12.28 10.31
C GLY A 59 37.04 -11.56 11.54
N GLY A 60 37.58 -11.89 12.73
CA GLY A 60 37.17 -11.30 13.99
C GLY A 60 35.99 -12.00 14.67
N GLU A 61 35.58 -11.48 15.82
CA GLU A 61 34.40 -11.97 16.53
C GLU A 61 33.12 -11.55 15.82
N VAL A 62 32.20 -12.49 15.62
CA VAL A 62 30.90 -12.29 14.96
C VAL A 62 29.79 -12.07 16.00
N PRO A 63 28.77 -11.24 15.69
CA PRO A 63 27.55 -11.19 16.48
C PRO A 63 26.92 -12.57 16.73
N ASP A 64 26.46 -12.82 17.95
CA ASP A 64 25.84 -14.09 18.35
C ASP A 64 24.89 -13.91 19.54
N LEU A 65 23.97 -14.86 19.73
CA LEU A 65 23.07 -14.92 20.88
C LEU A 65 23.79 -15.57 22.08
N ASP A 66 24.52 -14.76 22.84
CA ASP A 66 25.28 -15.25 23.99
C ASP A 66 24.40 -15.71 25.16
N ASP A 67 23.22 -15.11 25.31
CA ASP A 67 22.25 -15.43 26.36
C ASP A 67 20.83 -15.46 25.79
N ALA A 68 20.27 -16.67 25.65
CA ALA A 68 18.91 -16.88 25.17
C ALA A 68 17.84 -16.23 26.06
N GLN A 69 18.12 -16.03 27.36
CA GLN A 69 17.20 -15.37 28.27
C GLN A 69 17.05 -13.88 27.94
N ARG A 70 18.10 -13.21 27.45
CA ARG A 70 18.02 -11.81 26.99
C ARG A 70 17.09 -11.65 25.80
N LEU A 71 17.14 -12.58 24.83
CA LEU A 71 16.23 -12.55 23.68
C LEU A 71 14.78 -12.74 24.11
N ARG A 72 14.52 -13.66 25.06
CA ARG A 72 13.19 -13.83 25.64
C ARG A 72 12.73 -12.57 26.37
N SER A 73 13.58 -12.00 27.24
CA SER A 73 13.27 -10.75 27.95
C SER A 73 12.99 -9.60 27.00
N PHE A 74 13.73 -9.51 25.88
CA PHE A 74 13.52 -8.50 24.85
C PHE A 74 12.15 -8.64 24.19
N PHE A 75 11.78 -9.85 23.78
CA PHE A 75 10.46 -10.11 23.21
C PHE A 75 9.34 -9.73 24.19
N GLU A 76 9.47 -10.11 25.46
CA GLU A 76 8.49 -9.78 26.51
C GLU A 76 8.41 -8.28 26.79
N LEU A 77 9.55 -7.57 26.80
CA LEU A 77 9.62 -6.11 26.92
C LEU A 77 8.88 -5.41 25.77
N ILE A 78 9.19 -5.77 24.52
CA ILE A 78 8.55 -5.15 23.35
C ILE A 78 7.04 -5.40 23.36
N ARG A 79 6.62 -6.62 23.72
CA ARG A 79 5.19 -6.94 23.87
C ARG A 79 4.53 -6.08 24.93
N ALA A 80 5.10 -5.99 26.13
CA ALA A 80 4.56 -5.21 27.24
C ALA A 80 4.53 -3.71 26.94
N ALA A 81 5.57 -3.16 26.32
CA ALA A 81 5.66 -1.74 25.95
C ALA A 81 4.61 -1.38 24.88
N ARG A 82 4.43 -2.24 23.88
CA ARG A 82 3.38 -2.07 22.86
C ARG A 82 1.98 -2.17 23.47
N GLU A 83 1.71 -3.17 24.30
CA GLU A 83 0.42 -3.35 24.97
C GLU A 83 0.08 -2.19 25.92
N SER A 84 1.10 -1.52 26.46
CA SER A 84 0.96 -0.33 27.30
C SER A 84 0.89 0.98 26.50
N GLY A 85 0.97 0.93 25.16
CA GLY A 85 0.91 2.11 24.30
C GLY A 85 2.16 3.01 24.32
N LEU A 86 3.28 2.54 24.88
CA LEU A 86 4.49 3.35 25.07
C LEU A 86 5.37 3.47 23.82
N LEU A 87 5.16 2.60 22.83
CA LEU A 87 5.97 2.56 21.61
C LEU A 87 5.26 3.31 20.49
N LEU A 88 5.98 4.28 19.91
CA LEU A 88 5.53 5.11 18.79
C LEU A 88 5.98 4.54 17.44
N ALA A 89 7.18 3.96 17.39
CA ALA A 89 7.78 3.33 16.22
C ALA A 89 8.76 2.22 16.64
N TYR A 90 9.03 1.29 15.73
CA TYR A 90 9.93 0.16 15.96
C TYR A 90 10.66 -0.19 14.66
N HIS A 91 11.97 -0.41 14.75
CA HIS A 91 12.77 -1.01 13.67
C HIS A 91 13.87 -1.89 14.26
N ASP A 92 14.07 -3.11 13.77
CA ASP A 92 15.12 -3.99 14.28
C ASP A 92 16.51 -3.55 13.82
N ARG A 93 17.54 -4.00 14.53
CA ARG A 93 18.92 -3.87 14.10
C ARG A 93 19.36 -5.16 13.42
N SER A 94 19.76 -5.03 12.16
CA SER A 94 20.27 -6.12 11.33
C SER A 94 21.43 -5.61 10.45
N ASP A 95 21.39 -5.84 9.13
CA ASP A 95 22.44 -5.49 8.18
C ASP A 95 22.74 -3.98 8.22
N GLY A 96 24.02 -3.61 8.36
CA GLY A 96 24.44 -2.21 8.49
C GLY A 96 24.24 -1.61 9.90
N GLY A 97 23.77 -2.41 10.86
CA GLY A 97 23.72 -2.08 12.28
C GLY A 97 22.71 -0.99 12.64
N ALA A 98 22.92 -0.36 13.82
CA ALA A 98 22.02 0.65 14.34
C ALA A 98 21.94 1.89 13.43
N PHE A 99 23.01 2.20 12.70
CA PHE A 99 23.03 3.33 11.76
C PHE A 99 22.08 3.14 10.58
N ALA A 100 22.08 1.95 9.97
CA ALA A 100 21.15 1.62 8.90
C ALA A 100 19.70 1.68 9.40
N ALA A 101 19.39 1.05 10.53
CA ALA A 101 18.06 1.09 11.14
C ALA A 101 17.59 2.54 11.40
N LEU A 102 18.44 3.39 11.99
CA LEU A 102 18.13 4.80 12.22
C LEU A 102 17.90 5.57 10.91
N CYS A 103 18.73 5.34 9.89
CA CYS A 103 18.56 5.99 8.59
C CYS A 103 17.27 5.54 7.89
N GLU A 104 16.91 4.26 7.97
CA GLU A 104 15.67 3.74 7.39
C GLU A 104 14.42 4.27 8.09
N MET A 105 14.44 4.39 9.43
CA MET A 105 13.40 5.09 10.19
C MET A 105 13.28 6.56 9.75
N ALA A 106 14.40 7.26 9.57
CA ALA A 106 14.42 8.62 9.06
C ALA A 106 13.83 8.71 7.65
N PHE A 107 14.25 7.84 6.71
CA PHE A 107 13.72 7.71 5.35
C PHE A 107 12.21 7.50 5.33
N ALA A 108 11.70 6.59 6.16
CA ALA A 108 10.27 6.30 6.26
C ALA A 108 9.45 7.51 6.73
N SER A 109 9.94 8.27 7.70
CA SER A 109 9.21 9.39 8.33
C SER A 109 9.45 10.76 7.72
N ARG A 110 10.43 10.85 6.85
CA ARG A 110 10.94 12.09 6.31
C ARG A 110 11.47 13.10 7.34
N GLN A 111 12.19 12.60 8.33
CA GLN A 111 12.77 13.43 9.40
C GLN A 111 14.30 13.30 9.43
N GLY A 112 14.96 14.32 9.98
CA GLY A 112 16.37 14.21 10.35
C GLY A 112 16.55 13.58 11.73
N LEU A 113 17.78 13.24 12.06
CA LEU A 113 18.16 12.66 13.36
C LEU A 113 19.40 13.33 13.92
N ASP A 114 19.36 13.62 15.22
CA ASP A 114 20.56 13.86 16.02
C ASP A 114 20.87 12.58 16.79
N ILE A 115 21.99 11.93 16.46
CA ILE A 115 22.51 10.69 17.06
C ILE A 115 23.65 11.04 18.03
N THR A 116 23.62 10.50 19.25
CA THR A 116 24.60 10.75 20.31
C THR A 116 25.15 9.43 20.85
N LEU A 117 26.47 9.26 20.75
CA LEU A 117 27.20 8.04 21.11
C LEU A 117 27.84 8.07 22.51
N ASP A 118 27.65 9.15 23.27
CA ASP A 118 28.34 9.39 24.56
C ASP A 118 28.20 8.23 25.57
N ALA A 119 27.09 7.49 25.52
CA ALA A 119 26.81 6.36 26.42
C ALA A 119 27.19 4.98 25.83
N TRP A 120 27.59 4.92 24.55
CA TRP A 120 27.76 3.68 23.78
C TRP A 120 29.20 3.18 23.75
N GLY A 121 30.16 4.06 23.97
CA GLY A 121 31.59 3.75 23.94
C GLY A 121 32.38 4.72 23.06
N ASP A 122 33.69 4.55 23.05
CA ASP A 122 34.61 5.48 22.38
C ASP A 122 34.79 5.17 20.88
N ASP A 123 34.39 3.98 20.43
CA ASP A 123 34.48 3.56 19.03
C ASP A 123 33.13 3.73 18.32
N ALA A 124 33.03 4.80 17.53
CA ALA A 124 31.81 5.13 16.79
C ALA A 124 31.47 4.08 15.73
N PHE A 125 32.47 3.44 15.11
CA PHE A 125 32.21 2.42 14.09
C PHE A 125 31.60 1.17 14.73
N ARG A 126 32.21 0.69 15.82
CA ARG A 126 31.68 -0.43 16.59
C ARG A 126 30.29 -0.13 17.11
N SER A 127 30.07 1.06 17.67
CA SER A 127 28.77 1.47 18.21
C SER A 127 27.66 1.44 17.16
N LEU A 128 27.94 1.94 15.95
CA LEU A 128 26.94 2.13 14.91
C LEU A 128 26.72 0.94 13.97
N PHE A 129 27.78 0.21 13.63
CA PHE A 129 27.76 -0.77 12.53
C PHE A 129 27.88 -2.23 12.99
N ASN A 130 27.92 -2.49 14.30
CA ASN A 130 27.75 -3.85 14.79
C ASN A 130 26.33 -4.35 14.47
N GLU A 131 26.24 -5.61 14.06
CA GLU A 131 24.99 -6.28 13.66
C GLU A 131 24.54 -7.25 14.76
N GLU A 132 24.79 -6.89 16.01
CA GLU A 132 24.27 -7.60 17.18
C GLU A 132 22.74 -7.54 17.20
N LEU A 133 22.08 -8.56 17.73
CA LEU A 133 20.62 -8.58 17.85
C LEU A 133 20.11 -7.36 18.65
N GLY A 134 18.93 -6.85 18.29
CA GLY A 134 18.33 -5.72 18.98
C GLY A 134 17.34 -4.95 18.11
N ALA A 135 16.87 -3.82 18.63
CA ALA A 135 15.99 -2.91 17.91
C ALA A 135 16.16 -1.47 18.37
N VAL A 136 15.78 -0.54 17.50
CA VAL A 136 15.53 0.85 17.80
C VAL A 136 14.03 1.06 17.98
N VAL A 137 13.63 1.70 19.08
CA VAL A 137 12.25 2.07 19.35
C VAL A 137 12.13 3.57 19.60
N GLN A 138 11.01 4.15 19.17
CA GLN A 138 10.64 5.51 19.51
C GLN A 138 9.63 5.50 20.66
N ILE A 139 9.85 6.37 21.65
CA ILE A 139 8.91 6.62 22.75
C ILE A 139 8.65 8.12 22.89
N ALA A 140 7.51 8.48 23.45
CA ALA A 140 7.25 9.86 23.88
C ALA A 140 8.23 10.24 24.99
N SER A 141 8.69 11.49 25.01
CA SER A 141 9.66 11.94 26.03
C SER A 141 9.08 11.90 27.45
N GLU A 142 7.76 12.08 27.57
CA GLU A 142 7.05 11.98 28.86
C GLU A 142 6.96 10.54 29.39
N ASP A 143 6.96 9.56 28.50
CA ASP A 143 6.89 8.13 28.84
C ASP A 143 8.24 7.52 29.25
N ARG A 144 9.31 8.31 29.25
CA ARG A 144 10.67 7.86 29.55
C ARG A 144 10.76 7.03 30.82
N ALA A 145 10.17 7.52 31.91
CA ALA A 145 10.24 6.84 33.21
C ALA A 145 9.52 5.48 33.16
N ALA A 146 8.32 5.43 32.57
CA ALA A 146 7.55 4.21 32.44
C ALA A 146 8.25 3.17 31.56
N PHE A 147 8.90 3.60 30.48
CA PHE A 147 9.67 2.74 29.61
C PHE A 147 10.95 2.22 30.29
N ALA A 148 11.68 3.07 31.01
CA ALA A 148 12.86 2.67 31.78
C ALA A 148 12.51 1.63 32.87
N ASP A 149 11.38 1.82 33.57
CA ASP A 149 10.89 0.85 34.55
C ASP A 149 10.57 -0.51 33.90
N LEU A 150 10.01 -0.52 32.69
CA LEU A 150 9.80 -1.77 31.94
C LEU A 150 11.13 -2.44 31.58
N VAL A 151 12.10 -1.68 31.06
CA VAL A 151 13.44 -2.19 30.76
C VAL A 151 14.07 -2.85 31.98
N GLU A 152 13.98 -2.21 33.15
CA GLU A 152 14.50 -2.75 34.41
C GLU A 152 13.78 -4.02 34.82
N ARG A 153 12.44 -4.05 34.78
CA ARG A 153 11.63 -5.24 35.10
C ARG A 153 11.98 -6.46 34.24
N HIS A 154 12.44 -6.23 33.01
CA HIS A 154 12.88 -7.28 32.09
C HIS A 154 14.39 -7.57 32.17
N ALA A 155 15.12 -6.93 33.10
CA ALA A 155 16.57 -7.08 33.31
C ALA A 155 17.41 -6.70 32.06
N LEU A 156 17.01 -5.65 31.35
CA LEU A 156 17.66 -5.17 30.13
C LEU A 156 18.32 -3.79 30.27
N THR A 157 18.52 -3.30 31.49
CA THR A 157 19.11 -1.97 31.76
C THR A 157 20.47 -1.78 31.08
N GLU A 158 21.32 -2.81 31.05
CA GLU A 158 22.63 -2.76 30.38
C GLU A 158 22.54 -2.86 28.85
N CYS A 159 21.38 -3.25 28.32
CA CYS A 159 21.14 -3.42 26.89
C CYS A 159 20.43 -2.21 26.27
N ALA A 160 19.71 -1.41 27.07
CA ALA A 160 18.86 -0.35 26.58
C ALA A 160 19.47 1.03 26.83
N GLN A 161 19.59 1.83 25.77
CA GLN A 161 20.13 3.18 25.86
C GLN A 161 19.45 4.13 24.89
N ARG A 162 19.24 5.37 25.31
CA ARG A 162 18.87 6.46 24.41
C ARG A 162 20.02 6.72 23.44
N ILE A 163 19.72 6.80 22.15
CA ILE A 163 20.72 7.04 21.10
C ILE A 163 20.45 8.25 20.25
N ALA A 164 19.19 8.59 20.02
CA ALA A 164 18.88 9.63 19.06
C ALA A 164 17.59 10.36 19.40
N ARG A 165 17.39 11.50 18.72
CA ARG A 165 16.12 12.22 18.70
C ARG A 165 15.77 12.60 17.26
N PRO A 166 14.48 12.52 16.88
CA PRO A 166 14.00 13.09 15.63
C PRO A 166 14.19 14.62 15.58
N THR A 167 14.41 15.16 14.39
CA THR A 167 14.53 16.60 14.14
C THR A 167 13.83 16.98 12.83
N GLY A 168 13.38 18.23 12.72
CA GLY A 168 12.84 18.76 11.47
C GLY A 168 13.89 19.19 10.44
N ALA A 169 15.19 19.11 10.77
CA ALA A 169 16.25 19.47 9.84
C ALA A 169 16.53 18.32 8.86
N PRO A 170 16.75 18.55 7.56
CA PRO A 170 16.99 17.49 6.57
C PRO A 170 18.44 16.96 6.63
N ARG A 171 18.85 16.45 7.79
CA ARG A 171 20.19 15.92 8.02
C ARG A 171 20.20 14.78 9.03
N ILE A 172 21.20 13.93 8.92
CA ILE A 172 21.59 12.97 9.94
C ILE A 172 22.90 13.44 10.54
N ARG A 173 22.92 13.69 11.84
CA ARG A 173 24.09 14.14 12.58
C ARG A 173 24.49 13.10 13.60
N VAL A 174 25.77 12.72 13.62
CA VAL A 174 26.36 11.82 14.61
C VAL A 174 27.33 12.61 15.47
N SER A 175 27.14 12.51 16.78
CA SER A 175 27.95 13.17 17.81
C SER A 175 28.46 12.18 18.84
N GLY A 176 29.63 12.45 19.40
CA GLY A 176 30.23 11.65 20.46
C GLY A 176 31.31 12.45 21.19
N GLN A 177 31.39 12.31 22.51
CA GLN A 177 32.26 13.08 23.41
C GLN A 177 32.09 14.60 23.21
N GLY A 178 30.85 15.07 23.02
CA GLY A 178 30.53 16.49 22.84
C GLY A 178 30.97 17.11 21.50
N ARG A 179 31.47 16.32 20.54
CA ARG A 179 31.85 16.79 19.19
C ARG A 179 31.00 16.14 18.11
N VAL A 180 30.82 16.84 16.98
CA VAL A 180 30.22 16.26 15.77
C VAL A 180 31.28 15.37 15.11
N LEU A 181 30.97 14.09 14.96
CA LEU A 181 31.84 13.10 14.30
C LEU A 181 31.56 13.05 12.80
N ALA A 182 30.28 13.13 12.43
CA ALA A 182 29.84 13.17 11.04
C ALA A 182 28.49 13.87 10.92
N GLU A 183 28.25 14.51 9.78
CA GLU A 183 26.95 15.09 9.42
C GLU A 183 26.75 14.88 7.92
N TRP A 184 25.59 14.33 7.56
CA TRP A 184 25.19 14.17 6.17
C TRP A 184 23.89 14.93 5.93
N ARG A 185 23.84 15.57 4.76
CA ARG A 185 22.56 15.90 4.16
C ARG A 185 21.82 14.63 3.82
N TRP A 186 20.52 14.69 4.00
CA TRP A 186 19.67 13.53 3.88
C TRP A 186 19.62 12.98 2.45
N GLU A 187 19.69 13.87 1.44
CA GLU A 187 19.76 13.47 0.02
C GLU A 187 20.96 12.56 -0.26
N ALA A 188 22.11 12.79 0.37
CA ALA A 188 23.32 12.01 0.11
C ALA A 188 23.18 10.57 0.60
N LEU A 189 22.60 10.38 1.79
CA LEU A 189 22.37 9.04 2.34
C LEU A 189 21.25 8.32 1.57
N PHE A 190 20.17 9.03 1.23
CA PHE A 190 19.08 8.45 0.46
C PHE A 190 19.50 8.07 -0.96
N ASP A 191 20.29 8.92 -1.65
CA ASP A 191 20.83 8.62 -2.97
C ASP A 191 21.70 7.36 -2.95
N ALA A 192 22.51 7.17 -1.89
CA ALA A 192 23.30 5.96 -1.72
C ALA A 192 22.41 4.73 -1.50
N TRP A 193 21.44 4.82 -0.58
CA TRP A 193 20.51 3.73 -0.25
C TRP A 193 19.63 3.32 -1.45
N TRP A 194 19.11 4.29 -2.21
CA TRP A 194 18.23 4.05 -3.36
C TRP A 194 18.97 3.66 -4.64
N SER A 195 20.30 3.83 -4.69
CA SER A 195 21.09 3.65 -5.92
C SER A 195 20.91 2.26 -6.56
N VAL A 196 20.82 1.21 -5.74
CA VAL A 196 20.71 -0.17 -6.22
C VAL A 196 19.36 -0.42 -6.87
N THR A 197 18.26 -0.01 -6.23
CA THR A 197 16.91 -0.19 -6.82
C THR A 197 16.77 0.63 -8.10
N HIS A 198 17.30 1.85 -8.13
CA HIS A 198 17.29 2.68 -9.34
C HIS A 198 18.07 2.02 -10.49
N ALA A 199 19.30 1.55 -10.24
CA ALA A 199 20.10 0.88 -11.25
C ALA A 199 19.41 -0.38 -11.79
N MET A 200 18.81 -1.19 -10.90
CA MET A 200 18.08 -2.40 -11.29
C MET A 200 16.83 -2.08 -12.12
N GLN A 201 16.04 -1.09 -11.71
CA GLN A 201 14.86 -0.65 -12.47
C GLN A 201 15.27 -0.12 -13.84
N LYS A 202 16.32 0.69 -13.96
CA LYS A 202 16.80 1.16 -15.29
C LYS A 202 17.25 0.03 -16.22
N LEU A 203 17.80 -1.05 -15.66
CA LEU A 203 18.24 -2.21 -16.45
C LEU A 203 17.08 -3.12 -16.86
N ARG A 204 16.01 -3.16 -16.06
CA ARG A 204 14.90 -4.12 -16.20
C ARG A 204 13.64 -3.52 -16.85
N ASP A 205 13.31 -2.29 -16.48
CA ASP A 205 12.04 -1.60 -16.76
C ASP A 205 12.27 -0.45 -17.77
N ASN A 206 11.26 0.40 -17.99
CA ASN A 206 11.46 1.65 -18.74
C ASN A 206 12.41 2.61 -17.96
N PRO A 207 13.59 2.95 -18.50
CA PRO A 207 14.57 3.79 -17.80
C PRO A 207 14.06 5.19 -17.44
N GLU A 208 13.13 5.76 -18.22
CA GLU A 208 12.52 7.06 -17.93
C GLU A 208 11.67 6.99 -16.68
N THR A 209 10.86 5.95 -16.52
CA THR A 209 10.04 5.76 -15.31
C THR A 209 10.90 5.49 -14.07
N ALA A 210 12.02 4.77 -14.21
CA ALA A 210 12.97 4.59 -13.12
C ALA A 210 13.61 5.92 -12.68
N ASP A 211 13.95 6.80 -13.64
CA ASP A 211 14.46 8.15 -13.35
C ASP A 211 13.41 9.05 -12.69
N GLU A 212 12.15 9.00 -13.16
CA GLU A 212 11.01 9.70 -12.54
C GLU A 212 10.76 9.24 -11.10
N GLU A 213 10.74 7.93 -10.84
CA GLU A 213 10.53 7.40 -9.49
C GLU A 213 11.65 7.80 -8.54
N ARG A 214 12.90 7.75 -8.98
CA ARG A 214 14.02 8.25 -8.17
C ARG A 214 13.87 9.74 -7.88
N ALA A 215 13.51 10.55 -8.87
CA ALA A 215 13.33 11.99 -8.68
C ALA A 215 12.21 12.27 -7.67
N GLN A 216 11.08 11.57 -7.77
CA GLN A 216 9.95 11.71 -6.87
C GLN A 216 10.26 11.23 -5.45
N ALA A 217 10.96 10.10 -5.30
CA ALA A 217 11.35 9.55 -4.01
C ALA A 217 12.36 10.45 -3.28
N ARG A 218 13.22 11.13 -4.04
CA ARG A 218 14.21 12.11 -3.56
C ARG A 218 13.60 13.48 -3.27
N ASP A 219 12.38 13.76 -3.71
CA ASP A 219 11.67 14.98 -3.35
C ASP A 219 11.04 14.85 -1.96
N PHE A 220 11.82 15.29 -0.98
CA PHE A 220 11.44 15.29 0.42
C PHE A 220 10.42 16.38 0.79
N GLN A 221 10.25 17.39 -0.06
CA GLN A 221 9.21 18.40 0.12
C GLN A 221 7.88 17.96 -0.49
N ALA A 222 7.87 16.88 -1.28
CA ALA A 222 6.64 16.31 -1.80
C ALA A 222 5.67 15.97 -0.65
N PRO A 223 4.36 16.20 -0.84
CA PRO A 223 3.37 16.14 0.24
C PRO A 223 3.18 14.74 0.86
N GLY A 224 3.64 13.68 0.21
CA GLY A 224 3.29 12.30 0.55
C GLY A 224 1.83 11.98 0.22
N LEU A 225 1.30 10.90 0.80
CA LEU A 225 -0.14 10.62 0.74
C LEU A 225 -0.88 11.58 1.69
N ARG A 226 -1.83 12.36 1.17
CA ARG A 226 -2.69 13.25 1.97
C ARG A 226 -4.17 13.04 1.61
N PRO A 227 -4.81 12.05 2.24
CA PRO A 227 -6.21 11.74 2.01
C PRO A 227 -7.09 12.88 2.50
N LYS A 228 -8.25 13.00 1.87
CA LYS A 228 -9.28 13.97 2.23
C LYS A 228 -10.62 13.34 1.95
N LEU A 229 -11.51 13.30 2.93
CA LEU A 229 -12.87 12.80 2.74
C LEU A 229 -13.85 13.97 2.76
N VAL A 230 -14.83 13.95 1.85
CA VAL A 230 -15.94 14.91 1.84
C VAL A 230 -17.22 14.32 2.44
N PHE A 231 -17.14 13.09 2.95
CA PHE A 231 -18.21 12.36 3.59
C PHE A 231 -17.67 11.64 4.83
N ASP A 232 -18.55 11.22 5.73
CA ASP A 232 -18.19 10.39 6.87
C ASP A 232 -18.15 8.91 6.45
N PRO A 233 -16.99 8.23 6.50
CA PRO A 233 -16.88 6.82 6.11
C PRO A 233 -17.64 5.89 7.06
N SER A 234 -17.93 6.33 8.29
CA SER A 234 -18.71 5.56 9.27
C SER A 234 -20.23 5.65 9.05
N GLU A 235 -20.69 6.60 8.23
CA GLU A 235 -22.10 6.74 7.88
C GLU A 235 -22.55 5.56 6.99
N ASP A 236 -23.38 4.69 7.54
CA ASP A 236 -24.02 3.61 6.79
C ASP A 236 -25.30 4.09 6.08
N VAL A 237 -25.12 4.71 4.90
CA VAL A 237 -26.24 5.14 4.07
C VAL A 237 -27.11 4.00 3.53
N ALA A 238 -26.61 2.75 3.56
CA ALA A 238 -27.37 1.59 3.15
C ALA A 238 -28.28 1.05 4.27
N ALA A 239 -28.03 1.43 5.53
CA ALA A 239 -28.74 0.90 6.70
C ALA A 239 -30.27 0.95 6.61
N PRO A 240 -30.93 2.04 6.15
CA PRO A 240 -32.38 2.07 6.02
C PRO A 240 -32.93 0.98 5.09
N PHE A 241 -32.18 0.65 4.04
CA PHE A 241 -32.57 -0.34 3.05
C PHE A 241 -32.24 -1.75 3.52
N VAL A 242 -31.12 -1.94 4.22
CA VAL A 242 -30.78 -3.22 4.88
C VAL A 242 -31.80 -3.59 5.95
N ALA A 243 -32.29 -2.61 6.72
CA ALA A 243 -33.28 -2.82 7.78
C ALA A 243 -34.62 -3.37 7.28
N THR A 244 -34.93 -3.22 5.98
CA THR A 244 -36.13 -3.82 5.37
C THR A 244 -36.03 -5.35 5.24
N GLY A 245 -34.83 -5.91 5.34
CA GLY A 245 -34.53 -7.33 5.09
C GLY A 245 -34.42 -7.71 3.61
N ALA A 246 -34.71 -6.78 2.68
CA ALA A 246 -34.52 -7.01 1.25
C ALA A 246 -33.03 -6.98 0.90
N ARG A 247 -32.54 -8.09 0.29
CA ARG A 247 -31.16 -8.26 -0.13
C ARG A 247 -31.09 -8.51 -1.64
N PRO A 248 -30.90 -7.45 -2.47
CA PRO A 248 -30.80 -7.60 -3.92
C PRO A 248 -29.69 -8.60 -4.30
N LYS A 249 -29.93 -9.39 -5.34
CA LYS A 249 -28.93 -10.35 -5.82
C LYS A 249 -27.88 -9.64 -6.66
N VAL A 250 -26.60 -9.90 -6.38
CA VAL A 250 -25.47 -9.46 -7.21
C VAL A 250 -24.67 -10.67 -7.67
N ALA A 251 -24.36 -10.71 -8.97
CA ALA A 251 -23.48 -11.73 -9.53
C ALA A 251 -22.03 -11.28 -9.37
N ILE A 252 -21.25 -12.05 -8.61
CA ILE A 252 -19.80 -11.87 -8.47
C ILE A 252 -19.17 -12.68 -9.60
N LEU A 253 -18.94 -12.01 -10.72
CA LEU A 253 -18.59 -12.64 -11.97
C LEU A 253 -17.09 -12.95 -12.01
N ARG A 254 -16.76 -14.19 -12.34
CA ARG A 254 -15.37 -14.65 -12.51
C ARG A 254 -15.20 -15.58 -13.70
N GLU A 255 -13.99 -15.57 -14.25
CA GLU A 255 -13.49 -16.50 -15.26
C GLU A 255 -12.27 -17.26 -14.70
N GLN A 256 -11.81 -18.32 -15.37
CA GLN A 256 -10.55 -18.98 -15.04
C GLN A 256 -9.39 -17.98 -14.94
N GLY A 257 -8.74 -17.93 -13.77
CA GLY A 257 -7.62 -17.02 -13.49
C GLY A 257 -8.00 -15.71 -12.76
N VAL A 258 -9.29 -15.43 -12.60
CA VAL A 258 -9.77 -14.35 -11.70
C VAL A 258 -9.46 -14.72 -10.24
N ASN A 259 -9.03 -13.75 -9.45
CA ASN A 259 -8.56 -13.98 -8.07
C ASN A 259 -9.00 -12.95 -7.03
N GLY A 260 -9.75 -11.90 -7.42
CA GLY A 260 -10.27 -10.87 -6.51
C GLY A 260 -11.75 -11.00 -6.12
N GLN A 261 -12.37 -12.15 -6.41
CA GLN A 261 -13.81 -12.35 -6.24
C GLN A 261 -14.27 -12.45 -4.78
N ILE A 262 -13.41 -12.89 -3.87
CA ILE A 262 -13.81 -13.15 -2.47
C ILE A 262 -13.98 -11.83 -1.72
N GLU A 263 -13.00 -10.93 -1.83
CA GLU A 263 -13.07 -9.60 -1.26
C GLU A 263 -14.14 -8.73 -1.93
N MET A 264 -14.39 -8.92 -3.25
CA MET A 264 -15.51 -8.29 -3.95
C MET A 264 -16.85 -8.72 -3.34
N ALA A 265 -17.07 -10.04 -3.22
CA ALA A 265 -18.27 -10.60 -2.62
C ALA A 265 -18.47 -10.10 -1.18
N TYR A 266 -17.39 -10.08 -0.39
CA TYR A 266 -17.40 -9.60 1.00
C TYR A 266 -17.94 -8.17 1.10
N ASN A 267 -17.47 -7.25 0.26
CA ASN A 267 -17.90 -5.85 0.31
C ASN A 267 -19.37 -5.66 -0.10
N PHE A 268 -19.84 -6.39 -1.12
CA PHE A 268 -21.26 -6.37 -1.49
C PHE A 268 -22.16 -6.97 -0.39
N GLU A 269 -21.77 -8.10 0.20
CA GLU A 269 -22.48 -8.69 1.35
C GLU A 269 -22.54 -7.72 2.53
N ARG A 270 -21.43 -7.04 2.82
CA ARG A 270 -21.34 -6.02 3.88
C ARG A 270 -22.25 -4.82 3.62
N ALA A 271 -22.43 -4.43 2.36
CA ALA A 271 -23.38 -3.39 1.95
C ALA A 271 -24.84 -3.87 1.89
N GLY A 272 -25.13 -5.15 2.20
CA GLY A 272 -26.48 -5.68 2.30
C GLY A 272 -27.02 -6.41 1.08
N PHE A 273 -26.18 -6.68 0.07
CA PHE A 273 -26.54 -7.55 -1.06
C PHE A 273 -26.51 -9.02 -0.67
N ARG A 274 -27.10 -9.88 -1.51
CA ARG A 274 -26.82 -11.31 -1.53
C ARG A 274 -25.91 -11.61 -2.73
N ALA A 275 -24.66 -11.91 -2.45
CA ALA A 275 -23.64 -12.21 -3.44
C ALA A 275 -23.74 -13.68 -3.90
N PHE A 276 -23.61 -13.90 -5.20
CA PHE A 276 -23.54 -15.22 -5.80
C PHE A 276 -22.23 -15.34 -6.55
N ASP A 277 -21.47 -16.42 -6.31
CA ASP A 277 -20.37 -16.80 -7.16
C ASP A 277 -20.93 -17.24 -8.52
N VAL A 278 -20.58 -16.51 -9.58
CA VAL A 278 -21.04 -16.79 -10.94
C VAL A 278 -19.81 -16.95 -11.81
N HIS A 279 -19.48 -18.20 -12.13
CA HIS A 279 -18.44 -18.49 -13.10
C HIS A 279 -18.98 -18.35 -14.52
N MET A 280 -18.13 -17.98 -15.48
CA MET A 280 -18.52 -17.91 -16.89
C MET A 280 -19.09 -19.24 -17.42
N SER A 281 -18.61 -20.39 -16.90
CA SER A 281 -19.19 -21.69 -17.24
C SER A 281 -20.64 -21.85 -16.78
N ASP A 282 -21.05 -21.22 -15.67
CA ASP A 282 -22.43 -21.27 -15.19
C ASP A 282 -23.39 -20.55 -16.15
N LEU A 283 -22.93 -19.45 -16.74
CA LEU A 283 -23.66 -18.72 -17.77
C LEU A 283 -23.69 -19.50 -19.09
N ILE A 284 -22.54 -20.06 -19.50
CA ILE A 284 -22.42 -20.84 -20.76
C ILE A 284 -23.30 -22.09 -20.73
N GLU A 285 -23.37 -22.77 -19.59
CA GLU A 285 -24.14 -24.01 -19.43
C GLU A 285 -25.59 -23.76 -18.98
N GLY A 286 -26.00 -22.49 -18.83
CA GLY A 286 -27.37 -22.12 -18.45
C GLY A 286 -27.76 -22.49 -17.01
N ARG A 287 -26.78 -22.70 -16.12
CA ARG A 287 -27.01 -22.90 -14.68
C ARG A 287 -27.48 -21.63 -14.00
N VAL A 288 -27.06 -20.48 -14.51
CA VAL A 288 -27.35 -19.14 -13.99
C VAL A 288 -27.78 -18.24 -15.15
N ASP A 289 -28.77 -17.39 -14.92
CA ASP A 289 -29.24 -16.36 -15.85
C ASP A 289 -29.02 -14.97 -15.26
N LEU A 290 -28.36 -14.09 -16.01
CA LEU A 290 -28.09 -12.71 -15.62
C LEU A 290 -29.38 -11.91 -15.35
N ALA A 291 -30.51 -12.29 -15.96
CA ALA A 291 -31.80 -11.64 -15.73
C ALA A 291 -32.26 -11.73 -14.24
N GLN A 292 -31.72 -12.67 -13.47
CA GLN A 292 -32.08 -12.86 -12.05
C GLN A 292 -31.41 -11.84 -11.11
N PHE A 293 -30.48 -11.03 -11.61
CA PHE A 293 -29.66 -10.13 -10.81
C PHE A 293 -30.05 -8.66 -11.00
N SER A 294 -29.89 -7.89 -9.93
CA SER A 294 -29.97 -6.42 -9.95
C SER A 294 -28.66 -5.79 -10.41
N GLY A 295 -27.56 -6.54 -10.38
CA GLY A 295 -26.24 -6.06 -10.73
C GLY A 295 -25.22 -7.19 -10.88
N PHE A 296 -24.10 -6.91 -11.52
CA PHE A 296 -22.92 -7.77 -11.43
C PHE A 296 -21.64 -6.98 -11.18
N ALA A 297 -20.65 -7.66 -10.63
CA ALA A 297 -19.28 -7.17 -10.51
C ALA A 297 -18.32 -8.14 -11.19
N ALA A 298 -17.66 -7.70 -12.27
CA ALA A 298 -16.57 -8.41 -12.90
C ALA A 298 -15.28 -8.17 -12.10
N CYS A 299 -14.73 -9.25 -11.56
CA CYS A 299 -13.67 -9.18 -10.55
C CYS A 299 -12.26 -9.10 -11.16
N GLY A 300 -11.29 -8.65 -10.37
CA GLY A 300 -9.89 -8.59 -10.77
C GLY A 300 -9.15 -9.94 -10.76
N GLY A 301 -8.01 -9.99 -11.43
CA GLY A 301 -7.15 -11.16 -11.52
C GLY A 301 -6.40 -11.23 -12.84
N PHE A 302 -6.11 -12.44 -13.30
CA PHE A 302 -5.38 -12.71 -14.54
C PHE A 302 -6.18 -13.73 -15.36
N SER A 303 -7.37 -13.35 -15.85
CA SER A 303 -8.17 -14.28 -16.66
C SER A 303 -7.36 -14.77 -17.86
N TYR A 304 -7.31 -16.09 -18.03
CA TYR A 304 -6.44 -16.75 -19.03
C TYR A 304 -4.94 -16.38 -18.94
N GLY A 305 -4.46 -15.92 -17.77
CA GLY A 305 -3.07 -15.48 -17.59
C GLY A 305 -2.72 -14.20 -18.36
N ASP A 306 -3.73 -13.41 -18.75
CA ASP A 306 -3.62 -12.22 -19.61
C ASP A 306 -2.97 -12.49 -21.00
N VAL A 307 -2.91 -13.75 -21.41
CA VAL A 307 -2.44 -14.14 -22.74
C VAL A 307 -3.38 -13.56 -23.80
N LEU A 308 -2.82 -13.03 -24.88
CA LEU A 308 -3.51 -12.28 -25.95
C LEU A 308 -4.01 -10.88 -25.56
N GLY A 309 -3.65 -10.38 -24.37
CA GLY A 309 -4.04 -9.10 -23.80
C GLY A 309 -4.99 -9.27 -22.61
N ALA A 310 -4.77 -8.51 -21.54
CA ALA A 310 -5.51 -8.65 -20.30
C ALA A 310 -7.02 -8.39 -20.50
N GLY A 311 -7.85 -9.25 -19.92
CA GLY A 311 -9.32 -9.23 -20.07
C GLY A 311 -9.85 -9.60 -21.46
N ARG A 312 -8.99 -9.75 -22.48
CA ARG A 312 -9.41 -9.98 -23.87
C ARG A 312 -9.97 -11.37 -24.11
N GLY A 313 -9.33 -12.40 -23.56
CA GLY A 313 -9.85 -13.76 -23.65
C GLY A 313 -11.25 -13.87 -23.05
N TRP A 314 -11.47 -13.21 -21.92
CA TRP A 314 -12.77 -13.16 -21.24
C TRP A 314 -13.81 -12.38 -22.05
N ALA A 315 -13.49 -11.18 -22.55
CA ALA A 315 -14.43 -10.42 -23.39
C ALA A 315 -14.77 -11.16 -24.69
N THR A 316 -13.78 -11.78 -25.32
CA THR A 316 -13.96 -12.55 -26.57
C THR A 316 -14.82 -13.79 -26.33
N SER A 317 -14.67 -14.47 -25.18
CA SER A 317 -15.51 -15.64 -24.84
C SER A 317 -16.99 -15.26 -24.72
N ILE A 318 -17.30 -14.02 -24.34
CA ILE A 318 -18.65 -13.45 -24.33
C ILE A 318 -19.11 -13.09 -25.75
N LEU A 319 -18.32 -12.30 -26.48
CA LEU A 319 -18.71 -11.72 -27.77
C LEU A 319 -18.90 -12.77 -28.88
N GLU A 320 -18.07 -13.83 -28.89
CA GLU A 320 -18.10 -14.88 -29.92
C GLU A 320 -19.17 -15.96 -29.68
N ARG A 321 -19.90 -15.87 -28.56
CA ARG A 321 -21.03 -16.76 -28.24
C ARG A 321 -22.32 -15.97 -28.28
N SER A 322 -23.06 -16.07 -29.39
CA SER A 322 -24.28 -15.26 -29.61
C SER A 322 -25.24 -15.24 -28.43
N ALA A 323 -25.58 -16.39 -27.86
CA ALA A 323 -26.48 -16.47 -26.70
C ALA A 323 -25.94 -15.72 -25.46
N LEU A 324 -24.62 -15.76 -25.22
CA LEU A 324 -24.01 -15.09 -24.10
C LEU A 324 -23.90 -13.58 -24.36
N ARG A 325 -23.47 -13.18 -25.56
CA ARG A 325 -23.49 -11.79 -26.02
C ARG A 325 -24.88 -11.16 -25.85
N ASP A 326 -25.92 -11.86 -26.30
CA ASP A 326 -27.30 -11.39 -26.20
C ASP A 326 -27.75 -11.27 -24.74
N ALA A 327 -27.36 -12.20 -23.87
CA ALA A 327 -27.65 -12.14 -22.44
C ALA A 327 -27.00 -10.93 -21.75
N PHE A 328 -25.73 -10.63 -22.05
CA PHE A 328 -25.04 -9.45 -21.54
C PHE A 328 -25.65 -8.15 -22.10
N ALA A 329 -25.90 -8.07 -23.41
CA ALA A 329 -26.52 -6.92 -24.03
C ALA A 329 -27.92 -6.63 -23.45
N ALA A 330 -28.74 -7.67 -23.27
CA ALA A 330 -30.04 -7.55 -22.63
C ALA A 330 -29.93 -7.08 -21.18
N PHE A 331 -28.93 -7.57 -20.43
CA PHE A 331 -28.66 -7.12 -19.08
C PHE A 331 -28.29 -5.63 -19.01
N PHE A 332 -27.42 -5.14 -19.90
CA PHE A 332 -27.03 -3.73 -19.94
C PHE A 332 -28.18 -2.80 -20.40
N ALA A 333 -29.06 -3.29 -21.26
CA ALA A 333 -30.20 -2.52 -21.79
C ALA A 333 -31.33 -2.30 -20.78
N ARG A 334 -31.43 -3.16 -19.75
CA ARG A 334 -32.37 -2.96 -18.63
C ARG A 334 -32.03 -1.67 -17.89
N SER A 335 -33.02 -0.90 -17.44
CA SER A 335 -32.80 0.36 -16.69
C SER A 335 -32.62 0.15 -15.17
N ASP A 336 -32.90 -1.06 -14.68
CA ASP A 336 -32.87 -1.47 -13.28
C ASP A 336 -31.64 -2.33 -12.92
N THR A 337 -30.62 -2.33 -13.78
CA THR A 337 -29.35 -3.05 -13.57
C THR A 337 -28.15 -2.12 -13.38
N PHE A 338 -27.13 -2.63 -12.68
CA PHE A 338 -25.79 -2.02 -12.65
C PHE A 338 -24.69 -3.01 -13.03
N ALA A 339 -23.53 -2.49 -13.45
CA ALA A 339 -22.32 -3.27 -13.69
C ALA A 339 -21.09 -2.56 -13.11
N LEU A 340 -20.24 -3.34 -12.43
CA LEU A 340 -18.96 -2.89 -11.93
C LEU A 340 -17.84 -3.73 -12.56
N GLY A 341 -16.78 -3.12 -13.07
CA GLY A 341 -15.58 -3.82 -13.52
C GLY A 341 -14.35 -3.33 -12.79
N VAL A 342 -13.66 -4.22 -12.07
CA VAL A 342 -12.43 -3.86 -11.35
C VAL A 342 -11.22 -4.59 -11.93
N CYS A 343 -10.14 -3.85 -12.22
CA CYS A 343 -8.89 -4.33 -12.80
C CYS A 343 -9.12 -5.22 -14.04
N ASN A 344 -9.07 -6.54 -13.90
CA ASN A 344 -9.33 -7.46 -15.02
C ASN A 344 -10.78 -7.43 -15.52
N GLY A 345 -11.73 -7.18 -14.61
CA GLY A 345 -13.12 -6.89 -14.98
C GLY A 345 -13.27 -5.53 -15.68
N CYS A 346 -12.45 -4.54 -15.35
CA CYS A 346 -12.39 -3.25 -16.06
C CYS A 346 -11.93 -3.46 -17.52
N GLN A 347 -10.82 -4.19 -17.70
CA GLN A 347 -10.26 -4.55 -19.01
C GLN A 347 -11.23 -5.38 -19.85
N MET A 348 -11.97 -6.31 -19.23
CA MET A 348 -13.00 -7.09 -19.91
C MET A 348 -14.17 -6.22 -20.34
N LEU A 349 -14.75 -5.42 -19.43
CA LEU A 349 -15.89 -4.56 -19.75
C LEU A 349 -15.55 -3.47 -20.76
N SER A 350 -14.33 -2.95 -20.76
CA SER A 350 -13.91 -1.95 -21.76
C SER A 350 -13.92 -2.50 -23.19
N GLN A 351 -13.71 -3.81 -23.35
CA GLN A 351 -13.82 -4.52 -24.63
C GLN A 351 -15.26 -4.90 -25.00
N LEU A 352 -16.20 -4.84 -24.04
CA LEU A 352 -17.63 -4.99 -24.29
C LEU A 352 -18.34 -3.66 -24.58
N LYS A 353 -17.60 -2.55 -24.77
CA LYS A 353 -18.19 -1.20 -24.90
C LYS A 353 -19.29 -1.10 -25.97
N ASP A 354 -19.20 -1.86 -27.05
CA ASP A 354 -20.19 -1.85 -28.15
C ASP A 354 -21.56 -2.41 -27.77
N ILE A 355 -21.66 -3.15 -26.65
CA ILE A 355 -22.93 -3.68 -26.13
C ILE A 355 -23.33 -3.05 -24.79
N ILE A 356 -22.59 -2.03 -24.33
CA ILE A 356 -22.88 -1.27 -23.10
C ILE A 356 -23.35 0.13 -23.50
N PRO A 357 -24.64 0.48 -23.32
CA PRO A 357 -25.14 1.80 -23.67
C PRO A 357 -24.36 2.93 -22.98
N GLY A 358 -23.91 3.93 -23.75
CA GLY A 358 -23.24 5.11 -23.21
C GLY A 358 -21.77 4.89 -22.84
N ALA A 359 -21.14 3.80 -23.30
CA ALA A 359 -19.73 3.45 -23.07
C ALA A 359 -18.85 3.61 -24.33
N GLU A 360 -19.35 4.23 -25.39
CA GLU A 360 -18.74 4.26 -26.73
C GLU A 360 -17.31 4.84 -26.71
N HIS A 361 -17.08 5.79 -25.80
CA HIS A 361 -15.80 6.50 -25.64
C HIS A 361 -14.85 5.85 -24.62
N TRP A 362 -15.16 4.65 -24.10
CA TRP A 362 -14.24 3.96 -23.20
C TRP A 362 -12.93 3.56 -23.90
N PRO A 363 -11.80 3.67 -23.18
CA PRO A 363 -10.49 3.31 -23.72
C PRO A 363 -10.28 1.80 -23.72
N ARG A 364 -9.23 1.37 -24.40
CA ARG A 364 -8.58 0.08 -24.16
C ARG A 364 -7.55 0.25 -23.05
N PHE A 365 -7.28 -0.79 -22.28
CA PHE A 365 -6.24 -0.78 -21.26
C PHE A 365 -5.07 -1.64 -21.72
N LEU A 366 -3.88 -1.03 -21.79
CA LEU A 366 -2.66 -1.63 -22.32
C LEU A 366 -1.56 -1.70 -21.26
N ARG A 367 -0.44 -2.33 -21.64
CA ARG A 367 0.81 -2.38 -20.87
C ARG A 367 1.15 -1.02 -20.26
N ASN A 368 1.49 -1.03 -18.97
CA ASN A 368 1.94 0.15 -18.25
C ASN A 368 3.15 0.79 -18.94
N ARG A 369 3.30 2.13 -18.85
CA ARG A 369 4.49 2.83 -19.37
C ARG A 369 5.80 2.34 -18.75
N SER A 370 5.78 1.83 -17.52
CA SER A 370 6.95 1.25 -16.85
C SER A 370 7.42 -0.07 -17.47
N GLU A 371 6.61 -0.69 -18.35
CA GLU A 371 6.80 -2.06 -18.86
C GLU A 371 6.77 -3.13 -17.75
N GLN A 372 6.34 -2.77 -16.53
CA GLN A 372 6.34 -3.62 -15.36
C GLN A 372 4.95 -3.74 -14.72
N PHE A 373 4.75 -4.81 -13.95
CA PHE A 373 3.59 -4.91 -13.05
C PHE A 373 3.75 -3.95 -11.88
N GLU A 374 2.73 -3.12 -11.64
CA GLU A 374 2.74 -2.14 -10.56
C GLU A 374 1.85 -2.60 -9.40
N ALA A 375 2.48 -2.94 -8.27
CA ALA A 375 1.84 -3.15 -6.98
C ALA A 375 2.09 -1.92 -6.09
N ARG A 376 1.13 -1.00 -6.02
CA ARG A 376 1.34 0.31 -5.38
C ARG A 376 0.17 0.68 -4.46
N THR A 377 0.45 1.55 -3.49
CA THR A 377 -0.59 2.37 -2.84
C THR A 377 -0.57 3.73 -3.52
N ALA A 378 -1.64 4.05 -4.25
CA ALA A 378 -1.79 5.32 -4.95
C ALA A 378 -2.91 6.16 -4.31
N LEU A 379 -2.95 7.46 -4.62
CA LEU A 379 -4.02 8.35 -4.19
C LEU A 379 -4.95 8.65 -5.38
N LEU A 380 -6.25 8.45 -5.19
CA LEU A 380 -7.26 8.78 -6.20
C LEU A 380 -8.07 9.99 -5.78
N GLU A 381 -8.32 10.90 -6.72
CA GLU A 381 -9.44 11.83 -6.66
C GLU A 381 -10.70 11.17 -7.21
N VAL A 382 -11.80 11.28 -6.47
CA VAL A 382 -13.13 10.99 -6.99
C VAL A 382 -13.67 12.25 -7.66
N VAL A 383 -13.94 12.16 -8.96
CA VAL A 383 -14.44 13.27 -9.77
C VAL A 383 -15.95 13.17 -9.88
N GLU A 384 -16.63 14.32 -9.91
CA GLU A 384 -18.07 14.37 -10.15
C GLU A 384 -18.41 13.69 -11.49
N SER A 385 -19.29 12.69 -11.44
CA SER A 385 -19.65 11.87 -12.60
C SER A 385 -21.03 11.23 -12.41
N PRO A 386 -21.66 10.72 -13.48
CA PRO A 386 -22.93 10.00 -13.36
C PRO A 386 -22.89 8.71 -12.52
N SER A 387 -21.69 8.19 -12.21
CA SER A 387 -21.49 6.88 -11.59
C SER A 387 -22.34 6.71 -10.33
N ILE A 388 -23.23 5.71 -10.33
CA ILE A 388 -24.07 5.41 -9.16
C ILE A 388 -23.22 5.00 -7.96
N PHE A 389 -22.05 4.41 -8.22
CA PHE A 389 -21.15 3.89 -7.20
C PHE A 389 -20.44 5.01 -6.43
N LEU A 390 -20.21 6.16 -7.07
CA LEU A 390 -19.38 7.24 -6.51
C LEU A 390 -20.18 8.46 -6.06
N ARG A 391 -21.51 8.34 -5.96
CA ARG A 391 -22.40 9.40 -5.49
C ARG A 391 -22.01 9.89 -4.09
N GLY A 392 -21.91 11.22 -3.94
CA GLY A 392 -21.55 11.86 -2.68
C GLY A 392 -20.08 11.71 -2.28
N MET A 393 -19.24 11.10 -3.13
CA MET A 393 -17.80 10.93 -2.86
C MET A 393 -16.92 11.97 -3.58
N ALA A 394 -17.48 12.71 -4.55
CA ALA A 394 -16.74 13.66 -5.38
C ALA A 394 -15.99 14.72 -4.57
N GLY A 395 -14.73 14.98 -4.94
CA GLY A 395 -13.80 15.84 -4.20
C GLY A 395 -13.03 15.14 -3.08
N SER A 396 -13.31 13.85 -2.82
CA SER A 396 -12.49 13.04 -1.91
C SER A 396 -11.20 12.59 -2.58
N ARG A 397 -10.15 12.47 -1.77
CA ARG A 397 -8.83 11.92 -2.10
C ARG A 397 -8.62 10.68 -1.25
N ILE A 398 -8.64 9.49 -1.86
CA ILE A 398 -8.70 8.23 -1.12
C ILE A 398 -7.54 7.32 -1.57
N PRO A 399 -6.71 6.81 -0.65
CA PRO A 399 -5.68 5.82 -0.98
C PRO A 399 -6.32 4.54 -1.48
N VAL A 400 -5.68 3.89 -2.44
CA VAL A 400 -6.19 2.65 -3.05
C VAL A 400 -5.06 1.70 -3.38
N ALA A 401 -5.35 0.41 -3.35
CA ALA A 401 -4.46 -0.62 -3.87
C ALA A 401 -4.46 -0.59 -5.41
N VAL A 402 -3.28 -0.58 -6.00
CA VAL A 402 -3.03 -0.75 -7.43
C VAL A 402 -2.24 -2.04 -7.63
N ALA A 403 -2.65 -2.86 -8.59
CA ALA A 403 -2.04 -4.17 -8.84
C ALA A 403 -2.29 -4.63 -10.29
N HIS A 404 -1.64 -4.00 -11.27
CA HIS A 404 -1.83 -4.35 -12.69
C HIS A 404 -0.54 -4.18 -13.52
N GLY A 405 -0.39 -4.99 -14.57
CA GLY A 405 0.63 -4.82 -15.61
C GLY A 405 0.11 -4.13 -16.88
N GLU A 406 -1.21 -4.12 -17.08
CA GLU A 406 -1.88 -3.57 -18.26
C GLU A 406 -3.00 -2.59 -17.86
N GLY A 407 -2.64 -1.50 -17.17
CA GLY A 407 -3.61 -0.51 -16.68
C GLY A 407 -3.59 0.83 -17.41
N ARG A 408 -2.79 0.99 -18.47
CA ARG A 408 -2.65 2.25 -19.19
C ARG A 408 -3.82 2.47 -20.12
N ALA A 409 -4.63 3.50 -19.89
CA ALA A 409 -5.72 3.87 -20.78
C ALA A 409 -5.18 4.37 -22.13
N GLU A 410 -5.62 3.74 -23.21
CA GLU A 410 -5.41 4.15 -24.60
C GLU A 410 -6.77 4.43 -25.24
N PHE A 411 -7.00 5.70 -25.59
CA PHE A 411 -8.19 6.14 -26.31
C PHE A 411 -7.95 6.09 -27.82
N ASP A 412 -9.00 5.78 -28.59
CA ASP A 412 -8.90 5.69 -30.04
C ASP A 412 -8.62 7.07 -30.67
N THR A 413 -9.20 8.13 -30.09
CA THR A 413 -8.94 9.53 -30.47
C THR A 413 -8.93 10.47 -29.28
N VAL A 414 -8.39 11.69 -29.47
CA VAL A 414 -8.50 12.79 -28.48
C VAL A 414 -9.95 13.21 -28.22
N VAL A 415 -10.85 13.00 -29.19
CA VAL A 415 -12.28 13.28 -29.04
C VAL A 415 -12.91 12.27 -28.08
N ASP A 416 -12.54 10.99 -28.20
CA ASP A 416 -12.99 9.96 -27.27
C ASP A 416 -12.50 10.23 -25.84
N GLN A 417 -11.22 10.59 -25.68
CA GLN A 417 -10.69 10.97 -24.36
C GLN A 417 -11.47 12.13 -23.73
N ALA A 418 -11.80 13.17 -24.52
CA ALA A 418 -12.55 14.32 -24.05
C ALA A 418 -14.04 14.00 -23.78
N ALA A 419 -14.63 13.06 -24.51
CA ALA A 419 -16.03 12.67 -24.38
C ALA A 419 -16.27 11.61 -23.30
N ALA A 420 -15.23 10.86 -22.90
CA ALA A 420 -15.31 9.83 -21.89
C ALA A 420 -15.71 10.39 -20.51
N ARG A 421 -16.60 9.69 -19.80
CA ARG A 421 -17.05 10.09 -18.46
C ARG A 421 -16.06 9.58 -17.41
N VAL A 422 -15.05 10.41 -17.11
CA VAL A 422 -14.05 10.13 -16.08
C VAL A 422 -14.69 10.20 -14.68
N ALA A 423 -14.38 9.22 -13.85
CA ALA A 423 -14.88 9.13 -12.47
C ALA A 423 -13.75 9.11 -11.43
N LEU A 424 -12.55 8.65 -11.81
CA LEU A 424 -11.39 8.57 -10.92
C LEU A 424 -10.10 8.99 -11.64
N ARG A 425 -9.27 9.77 -10.94
CA ARG A 425 -7.93 10.19 -11.40
C ARG A 425 -6.87 9.89 -10.35
N PHE A 426 -5.68 9.46 -10.79
CA PHE A 426 -4.48 9.50 -9.96
C PHE A 426 -4.08 10.95 -9.68
N ILE A 427 -3.73 11.22 -8.43
CA ILE A 427 -3.31 12.55 -7.95
C ILE A 427 -2.11 12.43 -7.01
N ASP A 428 -1.41 13.55 -6.82
CA ASP A 428 -0.48 13.71 -5.71
C ASP A 428 -1.21 14.07 -4.39
N GLY A 429 -0.48 14.18 -3.28
CA GLY A 429 -1.05 14.54 -1.97
C GLY A 429 -1.72 15.92 -1.94
N ASP A 430 -1.26 16.88 -2.73
CA ASP A 430 -1.86 18.21 -2.78
C ASP A 430 -3.08 18.27 -3.70
N GLY A 431 -3.33 17.17 -4.43
CA GLY A 431 -4.49 16.93 -5.30
C GLY A 431 -4.29 17.39 -6.73
N ALA A 432 -3.06 17.64 -7.16
CA ALA A 432 -2.78 17.84 -8.56
C ALA A 432 -2.86 16.49 -9.29
N VAL A 433 -3.42 16.51 -10.50
CA VAL A 433 -3.50 15.32 -11.36
C VAL A 433 -2.09 14.79 -11.63
N ALA A 434 -1.88 13.51 -11.31
CA ALA A 434 -0.59 12.87 -11.47
C ALA A 434 -0.31 12.56 -12.94
N SER A 435 0.75 13.16 -13.48
CA SER A 435 1.26 12.92 -14.84
C SER A 435 2.57 12.12 -14.85
N GLN A 436 3.26 12.04 -13.71
CA GLN A 436 4.56 11.38 -13.55
C GLN A 436 4.45 10.07 -12.81
N TYR A 437 5.32 9.13 -13.14
CA TYR A 437 5.46 7.87 -12.42
C TYR A 437 6.25 8.09 -11.11
N PRO A 438 5.94 7.38 -10.01
CA PRO A 438 4.93 6.33 -9.86
C PRO A 438 3.58 6.84 -9.35
N LEU A 439 3.40 8.15 -9.14
CA LEU A 439 2.12 8.72 -8.69
C LEU A 439 0.98 8.39 -9.65
N ASN A 440 1.27 8.41 -10.96
CA ASN A 440 0.51 7.74 -12.00
C ASN A 440 1.25 6.46 -12.41
N PRO A 441 0.87 5.29 -11.87
CA PRO A 441 1.67 4.06 -11.98
C PRO A 441 1.67 3.46 -13.39
N ASN A 442 0.65 3.71 -14.21
CA ASN A 442 0.54 3.13 -15.55
C ASN A 442 0.83 4.11 -16.70
N GLY A 443 0.86 5.42 -16.42
CA GLY A 443 1.06 6.45 -17.43
C GLY A 443 -0.20 6.78 -18.24
N SER A 444 -1.39 6.52 -17.70
CA SER A 444 -2.66 6.91 -18.36
C SER A 444 -2.74 8.43 -18.52
N PRO A 445 -3.26 8.93 -19.66
CA PRO A 445 -3.41 10.37 -19.88
C PRO A 445 -4.34 10.99 -18.82
N ASP A 446 -4.01 12.21 -18.40
CA ASP A 446 -4.72 12.97 -17.36
C ASP A 446 -4.96 12.19 -16.04
N GLY A 447 -4.11 11.21 -15.73
CA GLY A 447 -4.26 10.35 -14.55
C GLY A 447 -5.52 9.46 -14.58
N ILE A 448 -6.21 9.33 -15.72
CA ILE A 448 -7.48 8.61 -15.82
C ILE A 448 -7.31 7.15 -15.39
N THR A 449 -8.14 6.69 -14.45
CA THR A 449 -8.08 5.30 -13.99
C THR A 449 -9.44 4.68 -13.64
N GLY A 450 -10.51 5.48 -13.69
CA GLY A 450 -11.88 4.99 -13.60
C GLY A 450 -12.82 5.81 -14.46
N LEU A 451 -13.76 5.12 -15.10
CA LEU A 451 -14.74 5.67 -16.04
C LEU A 451 -16.13 5.12 -15.75
N THR A 452 -17.15 5.81 -16.23
CA THR A 452 -18.55 5.37 -16.13
C THR A 452 -19.27 5.49 -17.47
N SER A 453 -20.37 4.77 -17.63
CA SER A 453 -21.30 4.97 -18.74
C SER A 453 -22.02 6.31 -18.60
N SER A 454 -22.58 6.83 -19.70
CA SER A 454 -23.32 8.09 -19.70
C SER A 454 -24.53 8.12 -18.75
N ASP A 455 -25.15 6.96 -18.48
CA ASP A 455 -26.25 6.82 -17.51
C ASP A 455 -25.79 6.49 -16.08
N GLY A 456 -24.48 6.28 -15.87
CA GLY A 456 -23.89 6.04 -14.56
C GLY A 456 -23.97 4.61 -14.04
N ARG A 457 -24.66 3.70 -14.72
CA ARG A 457 -24.98 2.36 -14.19
C ARG A 457 -23.86 1.34 -14.42
N ALA A 458 -22.99 1.57 -15.40
CA ALA A 458 -21.78 0.79 -15.60
C ALA A 458 -20.56 1.63 -15.20
N THR A 459 -19.75 1.15 -14.26
CA THR A 459 -18.50 1.80 -13.84
C THR A 459 -17.35 0.82 -13.92
N ILE A 460 -16.23 1.27 -14.49
CA ILE A 460 -15.00 0.49 -14.64
C ILE A 460 -13.83 1.24 -14.01
N LEU A 461 -12.93 0.52 -13.34
CA LEU A 461 -11.75 1.10 -12.70
C LEU A 461 -10.61 0.09 -12.61
N MET A 462 -9.38 0.56 -12.81
CA MET A 462 -8.18 -0.27 -12.70
C MET A 462 -7.72 -0.54 -11.26
N PRO A 463 -7.79 0.42 -10.31
CA PRO A 463 -7.43 0.18 -8.92
C PRO A 463 -8.45 -0.71 -8.19
N HIS A 464 -8.08 -1.21 -7.01
CA HIS A 464 -8.85 -2.21 -6.25
C HIS A 464 -9.42 -1.67 -4.91
N PRO A 465 -10.53 -0.89 -4.93
CA PRO A 465 -11.24 -0.51 -3.69
C PRO A 465 -11.66 -1.71 -2.82
N GLU A 466 -12.02 -2.83 -3.45
CA GLU A 466 -12.50 -4.04 -2.79
C GLU A 466 -11.42 -4.75 -1.96
N ARG A 467 -10.13 -4.58 -2.30
CA ARG A 467 -9.01 -5.15 -1.54
C ARG A 467 -8.75 -4.44 -0.22
N THR A 468 -9.42 -3.32 0.01
CA THR A 468 -9.32 -2.53 1.23
C THR A 468 -10.68 -2.47 1.94
N PRO A 469 -11.26 -3.62 2.37
CA PRO A 469 -12.61 -3.66 2.94
C PRO A 469 -12.70 -2.95 4.29
N ARG A 470 -11.59 -2.82 5.03
CA ARG A 470 -11.47 -2.08 6.30
C ARG A 470 -10.29 -1.12 6.20
N THR A 471 -10.29 -0.09 7.02
CA THR A 471 -9.16 0.86 7.12
C THR A 471 -7.84 0.13 7.39
N ALA A 472 -7.86 -0.91 8.22
CA ALA A 472 -6.69 -1.74 8.54
C ALA A 472 -6.08 -2.52 7.35
N ASN A 473 -6.76 -2.57 6.20
CA ASN A 473 -6.23 -3.18 4.97
C ASN A 473 -5.48 -2.16 4.09
N LEU A 474 -5.56 -0.86 4.40
CA LEU A 474 -4.78 0.16 3.71
C LEU A 474 -3.33 0.09 4.19
N SER A 475 -2.38 0.10 3.26
CA SER A 475 -0.94 0.12 3.60
C SER A 475 -0.55 1.34 4.43
N TRP A 476 -1.27 2.45 4.26
CA TRP A 476 -1.16 3.65 5.07
C TRP A 476 -2.50 4.39 5.06
N HIS A 477 -2.88 4.95 6.20
CA HIS A 477 -4.06 5.78 6.37
C HIS A 477 -3.84 6.79 7.50
N PRO A 478 -4.62 7.90 7.55
CA PRO A 478 -4.64 8.79 8.70
C PRO A 478 -5.05 8.05 9.98
N ALA A 479 -4.38 8.36 11.10
CA ALA A 479 -4.56 7.65 12.37
C ALA A 479 -5.96 7.84 12.99
N ASP A 480 -6.67 8.91 12.61
CA ASP A 480 -8.00 9.26 13.08
C ASP A 480 -9.13 8.53 12.31
N TRP A 481 -8.80 7.76 11.28
CA TRP A 481 -9.80 6.98 10.55
C TRP A 481 -10.33 5.83 11.38
N GLY A 482 -11.66 5.66 11.35
CA GLY A 482 -12.35 4.54 12.00
C GLY A 482 -12.15 3.19 11.31
N GLU A 483 -13.01 2.24 11.61
CA GLU A 483 -12.91 0.87 11.09
C GLU A 483 -13.22 0.75 9.59
N ASP A 484 -14.18 1.53 9.12
CA ASP A 484 -14.70 1.46 7.75
C ASP A 484 -13.74 2.15 6.78
N SER A 485 -13.30 1.39 5.78
CA SER A 485 -12.62 1.98 4.63
C SER A 485 -13.57 2.94 3.91
N PRO A 486 -13.11 4.12 3.47
CA PRO A 486 -13.95 5.03 2.69
C PRO A 486 -14.51 4.40 1.42
N TRP A 487 -13.81 3.40 0.86
CA TRP A 487 -14.27 2.65 -0.30
C TRP A 487 -15.52 1.79 -0.05
N LEU A 488 -15.87 1.49 1.20
CA LEU A 488 -17.13 0.80 1.52
C LEU A 488 -18.36 1.62 1.06
N ARG A 489 -18.24 2.95 1.05
CA ARG A 489 -19.28 3.85 0.53
C ARG A 489 -19.68 3.51 -0.90
N MET A 490 -18.75 3.02 -1.72
CA MET A 490 -19.00 2.64 -3.11
C MET A 490 -20.06 1.53 -3.23
N PHE A 491 -19.97 0.52 -2.36
CA PHE A 491 -20.89 -0.62 -2.32
C PHE A 491 -22.21 -0.24 -1.64
N ARG A 492 -22.16 0.60 -0.60
CA ARG A 492 -23.36 1.16 0.04
C ARG A 492 -24.17 2.00 -0.95
N ASN A 493 -23.51 2.82 -1.78
CA ASN A 493 -24.16 3.60 -2.82
C ASN A 493 -24.89 2.73 -3.85
N ALA A 494 -24.29 1.60 -4.26
CA ALA A 494 -24.97 0.63 -5.11
C ALA A 494 -26.22 0.05 -4.42
N ARG A 495 -26.14 -0.24 -3.11
CA ARG A 495 -27.30 -0.72 -2.33
C ARG A 495 -28.42 0.32 -2.30
N VAL A 496 -28.10 1.58 -2.05
CA VAL A 496 -29.06 2.71 -2.03
C VAL A 496 -29.72 2.86 -3.40
N TRP A 497 -28.97 2.70 -4.49
CA TRP A 497 -29.51 2.81 -5.85
C TRP A 497 -30.55 1.73 -6.15
N CYS A 498 -30.40 0.52 -5.61
CA CYS A 498 -31.34 -0.58 -5.82
C CYS A 498 -32.70 -0.43 -5.12
N GLY A 499 -32.91 0.57 -4.26
CA GLY A 499 -34.08 0.63 -3.38
C GLY A 499 -33.87 -0.27 -2.18
#